data_AF-A0A8T5ETC3-F1
#
_entry.id   AF-A0A8T5ETC3-F1
#
_cell.length_a   1.000
_cell.length_b   1.000
_cell.length_c   1.000
_cell.angle_alpha   90.00
_cell.angle_beta   90.00
_cell.angle_gamma   90.00
#
_symmetry.space_group_name_H-M   'P 1'
#
loop_
_entity.id
_entity.type
_entity.pdbx_description
1 polymer ?
#
loop_
_entity_poly.entity_id
_entity_poly.type
_entity_poly.pdbx_seq_one_letter_code
_entity_poly.pdbx_strand_id
1 'polypeptide(L)'
;MYLILVGLFLIFTPAYAQSIPDYEKPYAPIFTDKSVYSWTDKIIISVMAPSWNSNPNQIDSIGNLESHSLKISSGEYSLKPYRLTETNSNSGIFSGEIILTGFLHDVDGDGIFDTNPRTTGNGPTNGFLQSDGDDSISISFEFADGIVLVESIPVSWNHGTIQFSKDTFLLNDSIQIRVIDSDLNLNPEMIDSVTLEVFSDSDVGGLLVNAIETSERSGDFISTITLSADSPSSGNRLYAVPGDTIFAKYDDHTLPKPFSKTDNQYVETFAKIDHSTLPLDRINVSPVFLSDRFENHITSFLSNMQIQIVGSIENQIKYDQEFIYFFQIKNSDGIVTSISWIQGNLSSNQI
;
A
#
# COMPACT_ATOMS: atom_id res chain seq x y z
N MET A 1 -22.12 -8.14 -11.10
CA MET A 1 -22.96 -6.99 -11.49
C MET A 1 -22.63 -5.90 -10.47
N TYR A 2 -21.79 -4.89 -10.70
CA TYR A 2 -21.41 -4.14 -11.89
C TYR A 2 -19.88 -3.97 -11.98
N LEU A 3 -19.34 -4.00 -13.20
CA LEU A 3 -17.98 -3.57 -13.54
C LEU A 3 -18.09 -2.09 -13.93
N ILE A 4 -17.52 -1.17 -13.13
CA ILE A 4 -17.46 0.25 -13.50
C ILE A 4 -16.24 0.41 -14.41
N LEU A 5 -16.50 0.41 -15.72
CA LEU A 5 -15.53 0.79 -16.74
C LEU A 5 -15.51 2.33 -16.77
N VAL A 6 -14.52 2.96 -16.14
CA VAL A 6 -14.26 4.40 -16.34
C VAL A 6 -13.58 4.54 -17.70
N GLY A 7 -14.39 4.60 -18.75
CA GLY A 7 -13.93 4.90 -20.09
C GLY A 7 -13.52 6.37 -20.17
N LEU A 8 -12.22 6.61 -20.37
CA LEU A 8 -11.68 7.90 -20.79
C LEU A 8 -12.36 8.28 -22.11
N PHE A 9 -13.33 9.19 -22.08
CA PHE A 9 -13.91 9.78 -23.29
C PHE A 9 -12.87 10.74 -23.87
N LEU A 10 -11.96 10.21 -24.70
CA LEU A 10 -11.23 11.03 -25.68
C LEU A 10 -12.27 11.54 -26.68
N ILE A 11 -12.80 12.73 -26.43
CA ILE A 11 -13.56 13.48 -27.43
C ILE A 11 -12.54 13.86 -28.51
N PHE A 12 -12.40 13.02 -29.54
CA PHE A 12 -11.76 13.40 -30.79
C PHE A 12 -12.64 14.43 -31.49
N THR A 13 -12.59 15.68 -31.04
CA THR A 13 -12.90 16.78 -31.95
C THR A 13 -11.82 16.75 -33.03
N PRO A 14 -12.17 16.74 -34.33
CA PRO A 14 -11.17 16.96 -35.37
C PRO A 14 -10.55 18.33 -35.08
N ALA A 15 -9.30 18.34 -34.63
CA ALA A 15 -8.51 19.54 -34.52
C ALA A 15 -8.37 20.06 -35.95
N TYR A 16 -9.20 21.04 -36.31
CA TYR A 16 -9.01 21.77 -37.55
C TYR A 16 -7.64 22.44 -37.44
N ALA A 17 -6.67 21.91 -38.18
CA ALA A 17 -5.35 22.51 -38.27
C ALA A 17 -5.51 23.94 -38.78
N GLN A 18 -5.23 24.91 -37.92
CA GLN A 18 -5.22 26.29 -38.33
C GLN A 18 -3.89 26.53 -39.07
N SER A 19 -3.95 26.59 -40.40
CA SER A 19 -2.76 26.74 -41.26
C SER A 19 -2.09 28.11 -41.15
N ILE A 20 -2.74 29.08 -40.52
CA ILE A 20 -2.22 30.42 -40.26
C ILE A 20 -2.43 30.73 -38.78
N PRO A 21 -1.38 31.02 -37.99
CA PRO A 21 -1.52 31.37 -36.58
C PRO A 21 -2.48 32.55 -36.41
N ASP A 22 -3.52 32.40 -35.58
CA ASP A 22 -4.28 33.55 -35.09
C ASP A 22 -3.60 34.07 -33.82
N TYR A 23 -2.94 35.21 -33.97
CA TYR A 23 -2.23 35.87 -32.88
C TYR A 23 -3.18 36.56 -31.89
N GLU A 24 -4.43 36.83 -32.26
CA GLU A 24 -5.44 37.38 -31.33
C GLU A 24 -6.08 36.26 -30.49
N LYS A 25 -6.13 35.04 -31.03
CA LYS A 25 -6.66 33.85 -30.35
C LYS A 25 -5.81 32.61 -30.66
N PRO A 26 -4.60 32.49 -30.08
CA PRO A 26 -3.71 31.36 -30.34
C PRO A 26 -4.35 30.05 -29.87
N TYR A 27 -4.26 29.01 -30.70
CA TYR A 27 -4.67 27.66 -30.35
C TYR A 27 -3.43 26.80 -30.08
N ALA A 28 -3.05 26.70 -28.82
CA ALA A 28 -2.00 25.80 -28.34
C ALA A 28 -2.23 25.34 -26.89
N PRO A 29 -3.35 24.65 -26.59
CA PRO A 29 -3.62 24.14 -25.24
C PRO A 29 -2.51 23.18 -24.79
N ILE A 30 -2.17 23.27 -23.50
CA ILE A 30 -1.14 22.50 -22.82
C ILE A 30 -1.86 21.46 -21.95
N PHE A 31 -1.41 20.21 -22.02
CA PHE A 31 -1.94 19.07 -21.27
C PHE A 31 -0.82 18.32 -20.56
N THR A 32 -1.19 17.63 -19.49
CA THR A 32 -0.34 16.70 -18.75
C THR A 32 -1.05 15.35 -18.57
N ASP A 33 -0.29 14.27 -18.32
CA ASP A 33 -0.86 12.92 -18.16
C ASP A 33 -1.64 12.70 -16.85
N LYS A 34 -1.41 13.53 -15.83
CA LYS A 34 -2.15 13.56 -14.57
C LYS A 34 -2.60 14.97 -14.22
N SER A 35 -3.62 15.07 -13.37
CA SER A 35 -4.12 16.34 -12.82
C SER A 35 -3.48 16.75 -11.48
N VAL A 36 -2.74 15.84 -10.85
CA VAL A 36 -1.96 16.03 -9.62
C VAL A 36 -0.77 15.08 -9.73
N TYR A 37 0.40 15.53 -9.27
CA TYR A 37 1.61 14.73 -9.24
C TYR A 37 2.12 14.56 -7.81
N SER A 38 2.78 13.43 -7.56
CA SER A 38 3.68 13.32 -6.42
C SER A 38 5.02 14.01 -6.75
N TRP A 39 5.79 14.37 -5.73
CA TRP A 39 7.01 15.19 -5.80
C TRP A 39 8.21 14.56 -6.55
N THR A 40 8.15 13.28 -6.89
CA THR A 40 9.16 12.54 -7.67
C THR A 40 8.59 11.95 -8.97
N ASP A 41 7.37 12.32 -9.34
CA ASP A 41 6.70 11.77 -10.51
C ASP A 41 7.39 12.14 -11.84
N LYS A 42 7.19 11.28 -12.84
CA LYS A 42 7.36 11.65 -14.25
C LYS A 42 6.10 12.35 -14.77
N ILE A 43 6.28 13.48 -15.43
CA ILE A 43 5.25 14.29 -16.08
C ILE A 43 5.41 14.16 -17.60
N ILE A 44 4.37 13.73 -18.28
CA ILE A 44 4.28 13.75 -19.74
C ILE A 44 3.49 14.99 -20.14
N ILE A 45 4.13 15.87 -20.91
CA ILE A 45 3.59 17.15 -21.36
C ILE A 45 3.18 17.01 -22.83
N SER A 46 2.02 17.54 -23.19
CA SER A 46 1.55 17.59 -24.58
C SER A 46 0.98 18.97 -24.91
N VAL A 47 1.43 19.55 -26.02
CA VAL A 47 0.96 20.83 -26.54
C VAL A 47 0.35 20.61 -27.92
N MET A 48 -0.92 20.94 -28.09
CA MET A 48 -1.59 20.85 -29.38
C MET A 48 -1.41 22.15 -30.16
N ALA A 49 -0.35 22.29 -30.95
CA ALA A 49 -0.04 23.50 -31.70
C ALA A 49 0.00 23.26 -33.23
N PRO A 50 -1.14 23.05 -33.91
CA PRO A 50 -1.17 22.80 -35.36
C PRO A 50 -0.52 23.90 -36.21
N SER A 51 -0.52 25.15 -35.74
CA SER A 51 0.11 26.27 -36.45
C SER A 51 1.64 26.24 -36.43
N TRP A 52 2.22 25.40 -35.57
CA TRP A 52 3.66 25.15 -35.46
C TRP A 52 4.10 23.87 -36.20
N ASN A 53 3.16 23.11 -36.78
CA ASN A 53 3.45 21.99 -37.67
C ASN A 53 3.70 22.52 -39.08
N SER A 54 4.98 22.72 -39.39
CA SER A 54 5.47 23.39 -40.59
C SER A 54 5.79 22.42 -41.71
N ASN A 55 6.23 21.20 -41.39
CA ASN A 55 6.69 20.21 -42.36
C ASN A 55 5.91 18.89 -42.25
N PRO A 56 5.06 18.57 -43.24
CA PRO A 56 4.22 17.37 -43.16
C PRO A 56 5.00 16.05 -43.24
N ASN A 57 6.29 16.07 -43.62
CA ASN A 57 7.12 14.87 -43.79
C ASN A 57 8.26 14.76 -42.75
N GLN A 58 8.32 15.66 -41.77
CA GLN A 58 9.35 15.65 -40.73
C GLN A 58 8.71 15.77 -39.34
N ILE A 59 9.50 15.46 -38.31
CA ILE A 59 9.15 15.71 -36.92
C ILE A 59 9.61 17.12 -36.59
N ASP A 60 8.66 18.01 -36.35
CA ASP A 60 8.95 19.38 -35.93
C ASP A 60 9.20 19.48 -34.41
N SER A 61 9.74 20.62 -33.97
CA SER A 61 10.00 20.91 -32.55
C SER A 61 9.56 22.32 -32.18
N ILE A 62 9.13 22.50 -30.94
CA ILE A 62 8.76 23.81 -30.36
C ILE A 62 9.46 24.03 -29.02
N GLY A 63 9.47 25.28 -28.55
CA GLY A 63 9.91 25.65 -27.20
C GLY A 63 11.44 25.78 -27.01
N ASN A 64 12.23 25.43 -28.03
CA ASN A 64 13.70 25.41 -27.99
C ASN A 64 14.37 26.75 -28.35
N LEU A 65 13.60 27.78 -28.67
CA LEU A 65 14.09 29.11 -29.05
C LEU A 65 13.82 30.11 -27.93
N GLU A 66 14.73 31.03 -27.66
CA GLU A 66 14.53 32.06 -26.63
C GLU A 66 13.33 32.96 -26.91
N SER A 67 13.04 33.25 -28.19
CA SER A 67 11.90 34.09 -28.59
C SER A 67 10.54 33.37 -28.55
N HIS A 68 10.54 32.03 -28.46
CA HIS A 68 9.34 31.19 -28.45
C HIS A 68 9.55 30.03 -27.50
N SER A 69 9.96 30.38 -26.29
CA SER A 69 10.44 29.42 -25.30
C SER A 69 9.27 28.69 -24.65
N LEU A 70 9.45 27.40 -24.42
CA LEU A 70 8.66 26.69 -23.43
C LEU A 70 9.47 26.68 -22.13
N LYS A 71 8.81 27.05 -21.04
CA LYS A 71 9.36 27.06 -19.70
C LYS A 71 8.54 26.14 -18.82
N ILE A 72 9.21 25.30 -18.05
CA ILE A 72 8.59 24.49 -17.01
C ILE A 72 9.22 24.91 -15.68
N SER A 73 8.42 25.18 -14.66
CA SER A 73 8.93 25.65 -13.37
C SER A 73 8.16 25.12 -12.18
N SER A 74 8.87 24.94 -11.06
CA SER A 74 8.36 24.64 -9.73
C SER A 74 9.07 25.55 -8.74
N GLY A 75 8.34 26.39 -8.01
CA GLY A 75 8.94 27.39 -7.13
C GLY A 75 9.98 28.28 -7.84
N GLU A 76 11.22 28.25 -7.35
CA GLU A 76 12.37 28.97 -7.93
C GLU A 76 13.08 28.23 -9.07
N TYR A 77 12.78 26.94 -9.25
CA TYR A 77 13.42 26.07 -10.23
C TYR A 77 12.73 26.18 -11.58
N SER A 78 13.52 26.20 -12.67
CA SER A 78 12.94 26.19 -14.00
C SER A 78 13.84 25.60 -15.08
N LEU A 79 13.20 25.01 -16.07
CA LEU A 79 13.77 24.56 -17.33
C LEU A 79 13.31 25.53 -18.43
N LYS A 80 14.23 26.33 -18.98
CA LYS A 80 13.98 27.25 -20.09
C LYS A 80 15.28 27.48 -20.87
N PRO A 81 15.28 27.40 -22.21
CA PRO A 81 14.20 26.91 -23.07
C PRO A 81 14.08 25.37 -22.98
N TYR A 82 12.86 24.84 -23.06
CA TYR A 82 12.59 23.40 -23.07
C TYR A 82 11.97 22.96 -24.39
N ARG A 83 12.56 21.96 -25.04
CA ARG A 83 12.12 21.49 -26.35
C ARG A 83 11.05 20.40 -26.22
N LEU A 84 9.95 20.54 -26.94
CA LEU A 84 9.03 19.44 -27.24
C LEU A 84 9.14 19.04 -28.72
N THR A 85 8.82 17.79 -29.04
CA THR A 85 8.90 17.22 -30.40
C THR A 85 7.56 16.67 -30.82
N GLU A 86 7.20 16.76 -32.10
CA GLU A 86 5.96 16.16 -32.59
C GLU A 86 5.88 14.65 -32.30
N THR A 87 4.68 14.19 -31.93
CA THR A 87 4.42 12.77 -31.66
C THR A 87 4.51 11.90 -32.92
N ASN A 88 4.10 12.47 -34.06
CA ASN A 88 4.24 11.89 -35.39
C ASN A 88 4.39 13.02 -36.41
N SER A 89 4.93 12.68 -37.59
CA SER A 89 5.00 13.61 -38.73
C SER A 89 3.62 14.17 -39.02
N ASN A 90 3.52 15.50 -39.16
CA ASN A 90 2.27 16.22 -39.44
C ASN A 90 1.18 16.09 -38.36
N SER A 91 1.53 15.78 -37.11
CA SER A 91 0.53 15.61 -36.05
C SER A 91 0.00 16.93 -35.51
N GLY A 92 0.84 17.98 -35.46
CA GLY A 92 0.52 19.21 -34.72
C GLY A 92 0.38 19.01 -33.21
N ILE A 93 0.84 17.86 -32.69
CA ILE A 93 0.85 17.54 -31.26
C ILE A 93 2.30 17.31 -30.86
N PHE A 94 2.81 18.19 -30.00
CA PHE A 94 4.19 18.17 -29.52
C PHE A 94 4.22 17.61 -28.10
N SER A 95 5.12 16.66 -27.85
CA SER A 95 5.23 15.97 -26.58
C SER A 95 6.67 15.94 -26.07
N GLY A 96 6.79 15.81 -24.76
CA GLY A 96 8.02 15.64 -24.02
C GLY A 96 7.70 15.24 -22.58
N GLU A 97 8.72 14.89 -21.83
CA GLU A 97 8.60 14.45 -20.45
C GLU A 97 9.65 15.12 -19.58
N ILE A 98 9.33 15.26 -18.30
CA ILE A 98 10.26 15.63 -17.24
C ILE A 98 10.08 14.68 -16.06
N ILE A 99 11.13 14.51 -15.27
CA ILE A 99 11.08 13.79 -13.99
C ILE A 99 11.25 14.82 -12.88
N LEU A 100 10.30 14.85 -11.95
CA LEU A 100 10.43 15.58 -10.71
C LEU A 100 11.46 14.88 -9.81
N THR A 101 12.29 15.65 -9.12
CA THR A 101 13.41 15.11 -8.34
C THR A 101 13.30 15.40 -6.85
N GLY A 102 12.14 15.88 -6.40
CA GLY A 102 11.92 16.26 -5.02
C GLY A 102 12.91 17.32 -4.52
N PHE A 103 13.14 17.30 -3.21
CA PHE A 103 14.20 18.02 -2.50
C PHE A 103 14.89 17.02 -1.56
N LEU A 104 16.06 17.36 -0.99
CA LEU A 104 16.74 16.47 -0.03
C LEU A 104 15.80 16.17 1.14
N HIS A 105 15.37 14.91 1.24
CA HIS A 105 14.42 14.45 2.24
C HIS A 105 14.63 12.96 2.50
N ASP A 106 14.37 12.56 3.73
CA ASP A 106 14.44 11.19 4.24
C ASP A 106 13.00 10.70 4.32
N VAL A 107 12.64 9.76 3.45
CA VAL A 107 11.23 9.37 3.24
C VAL A 107 10.83 8.21 4.13
N ASP A 108 11.79 7.43 4.62
CA ASP A 108 11.57 6.23 5.42
C ASP A 108 12.08 6.34 6.87
N GLY A 109 12.79 7.41 7.21
CA GLY A 109 13.23 7.76 8.56
C GLY A 109 14.52 7.08 8.98
N ASP A 110 15.31 6.52 8.06
CA ASP A 110 16.57 5.83 8.38
C ASP A 110 17.75 6.78 8.70
N GLY A 111 17.54 8.10 8.53
CA GLY A 111 18.53 9.15 8.75
C GLY A 111 19.40 9.45 7.52
N ILE A 112 19.11 8.86 6.38
CA ILE A 112 19.78 9.04 5.08
C ILE A 112 18.79 9.71 4.12
N PHE A 113 19.29 10.62 3.28
CA PHE A 113 18.44 11.22 2.25
C PHE A 113 18.27 10.27 1.06
N ASP A 114 17.04 10.02 0.65
CA ASP A 114 16.70 9.10 -0.44
C ASP A 114 16.64 9.78 -1.82
N THR A 115 16.55 11.11 -1.82
CA THR A 115 16.43 11.90 -3.04
C THR A 115 17.73 12.61 -3.42
N ASN A 116 17.87 12.87 -4.72
CA ASN A 116 18.98 13.64 -5.27
C ASN A 116 18.44 14.78 -6.17
N PRO A 117 18.12 15.95 -5.60
CA PRO A 117 17.48 17.03 -6.31
C PRO A 117 18.36 17.61 -7.42
N ARG A 118 17.75 17.89 -8.58
CA ARG A 118 18.43 18.56 -9.70
C ARG A 118 17.45 19.23 -10.65
N THR A 119 17.86 20.37 -11.20
CA THR A 119 17.14 21.06 -12.27
C THR A 119 18.04 21.18 -13.50
N THR A 120 17.85 20.29 -14.47
CA THR A 120 18.70 20.17 -15.67
C THR A 120 17.94 19.59 -16.84
N GLY A 121 18.43 19.83 -18.06
CA GLY A 121 17.84 19.27 -19.28
C GLY A 121 17.14 20.32 -20.13
N ASN A 122 16.87 19.96 -21.37
CA ASN A 122 16.34 20.87 -22.39
C ASN A 122 15.37 20.18 -23.36
N GLY A 123 14.94 18.97 -23.03
CA GLY A 123 13.91 18.21 -23.73
C GLY A 123 14.39 17.41 -24.94
N PRO A 124 13.52 16.57 -25.52
CA PRO A 124 12.15 16.32 -25.05
C PRO A 124 12.07 15.32 -23.88
N THR A 125 13.11 14.54 -23.58
CA THR A 125 13.04 13.41 -22.62
C THR A 125 14.12 13.41 -21.54
N ASN A 126 14.91 14.47 -21.43
CA ASN A 126 16.05 14.54 -20.51
C ASN A 126 15.88 15.61 -19.41
N GLY A 127 14.66 16.06 -19.18
CA GLY A 127 14.36 17.07 -18.18
C GLY A 127 14.26 16.47 -16.78
N PHE A 128 15.00 17.07 -15.86
CA PHE A 128 14.86 16.87 -14.42
C PHE A 128 14.52 18.22 -13.80
N LEU A 129 13.49 18.26 -12.97
CA LEU A 129 13.05 19.48 -12.30
C LEU A 129 12.98 19.22 -10.80
N GLN A 130 13.61 20.08 -10.01
CA GLN A 130 13.48 20.04 -8.57
C GLN A 130 12.10 20.60 -8.17
N SER A 131 11.44 19.98 -7.19
CA SER A 131 10.11 20.37 -6.72
C SER A 131 9.94 20.08 -5.23
N ASP A 132 9.09 20.86 -4.58
CA ASP A 132 8.67 20.60 -3.20
C ASP A 132 7.48 19.62 -3.11
N GLY A 133 7.17 19.13 -1.91
CA GLY A 133 6.05 18.23 -1.62
C GLY A 133 4.66 18.86 -1.75
N ASP A 134 4.58 20.18 -1.81
CA ASP A 134 3.33 20.96 -1.89
C ASP A 134 3.39 22.08 -2.96
N ASP A 135 4.31 21.93 -3.91
CA ASP A 135 4.59 22.89 -4.97
C ASP A 135 3.51 22.87 -6.07
N SER A 136 3.70 23.71 -7.10
CA SER A 136 2.92 23.62 -8.34
C SER A 136 3.85 23.69 -9.55
N ILE A 137 3.62 22.80 -10.52
CA ILE A 137 4.30 22.81 -11.80
C ILE A 137 3.57 23.78 -12.73
N SER A 138 4.26 24.83 -13.15
CA SER A 138 3.77 25.77 -14.16
C SER A 138 4.49 25.55 -15.47
N ILE A 139 3.73 25.24 -16.52
CA ILE A 139 4.21 25.07 -17.89
C ILE A 139 3.72 26.27 -18.69
N SER A 140 4.65 27.07 -19.22
CA SER A 140 4.32 28.21 -20.06
C SER A 140 4.94 28.09 -21.44
N PHE A 141 4.18 28.38 -22.48
CA PHE A 141 4.64 28.41 -23.87
C PHE A 141 4.45 29.80 -24.47
N GLU A 142 5.55 30.45 -24.85
CA GLU A 142 5.52 31.69 -25.63
C GLU A 142 5.24 31.36 -27.10
N PHE A 143 3.96 31.40 -27.45
CA PHE A 143 3.46 31.03 -28.77
C PHE A 143 3.86 32.04 -29.85
N ALA A 144 4.00 33.30 -29.47
CA ALA A 144 4.43 34.43 -30.30
C ALA A 144 4.90 35.56 -29.40
N ASP A 145 5.54 36.60 -29.96
CA ASP A 145 6.04 37.75 -29.20
C ASP A 145 4.97 38.33 -28.25
N GLY A 146 5.16 38.14 -26.94
CA GLY A 146 4.26 38.63 -25.89
C GLY A 146 2.97 37.82 -25.67
N ILE A 147 2.78 36.70 -26.38
CA ILE A 147 1.62 35.82 -26.25
C ILE A 147 2.06 34.53 -25.55
N VAL A 148 1.74 34.41 -24.27
CA VAL A 148 2.14 33.28 -23.42
C VAL A 148 0.91 32.51 -22.96
N LEU A 149 0.91 31.20 -23.22
CA LEU A 149 -0.06 30.26 -22.70
C LEU A 149 0.51 29.59 -21.47
N VAL A 150 -0.29 29.35 -20.43
CA VAL A 150 0.16 28.79 -19.15
C VAL A 150 -0.82 27.74 -18.69
N GLU A 151 -0.29 26.62 -18.19
CA GLU A 151 -1.01 25.59 -17.46
C GLU A 151 -0.29 25.32 -16.13
N SER A 152 -1.05 25.10 -15.06
CA SER A 152 -0.51 24.88 -13.72
C SER A 152 -1.14 23.66 -13.07
N ILE A 153 -0.30 22.74 -12.58
CA ILE A 153 -0.70 21.46 -11.98
C ILE A 153 -0.09 21.36 -10.58
N PRO A 154 -0.86 21.00 -9.54
CA PRO A 154 -0.32 20.88 -8.19
C PRO A 154 0.55 19.63 -8.04
N VAL A 155 1.57 19.76 -7.18
CA VAL A 155 2.30 18.66 -6.56
C VAL A 155 1.77 18.49 -5.14
N SER A 156 1.54 17.25 -4.73
CA SER A 156 1.12 16.94 -3.37
C SER A 156 1.70 15.62 -2.92
N TRP A 157 2.24 15.62 -1.71
CA TRP A 157 2.35 14.44 -0.86
C TRP A 157 0.96 13.84 -0.57
N ASN A 158 0.92 12.57 -0.18
CA ASN A 158 -0.24 11.69 -0.16
C ASN A 158 -0.22 10.82 1.11
N HIS A 159 -1.39 10.40 1.58
CA HIS A 159 -1.43 9.42 2.65
C HIS A 159 -1.23 8.02 2.08
N GLY A 160 -0.15 7.37 2.50
CA GLY A 160 0.06 5.98 2.18
C GLY A 160 -0.87 5.04 2.97
N THR A 161 -1.01 3.80 2.48
CA THR A 161 -1.82 2.76 3.13
C THR A 161 -1.08 1.42 3.14
N ILE A 162 -1.27 0.62 4.19
CA ILE A 162 -0.75 -0.76 4.27
C ILE A 162 -1.91 -1.71 4.57
N GLN A 163 -1.88 -2.89 3.97
CA GLN A 163 -2.89 -3.91 4.22
C GLN A 163 -2.34 -5.32 4.03
N PHE A 164 -2.85 -6.25 4.84
CA PHE A 164 -2.73 -7.67 4.57
C PHE A 164 -3.75 -8.11 3.51
N SER A 165 -3.47 -9.20 2.80
CA SER A 165 -4.41 -9.77 1.82
C SER A 165 -5.66 -10.41 2.45
N LYS A 166 -5.64 -10.69 3.76
CA LYS A 166 -6.74 -11.26 4.54
C LYS A 166 -6.67 -10.76 5.98
N ASP A 167 -7.80 -10.83 6.69
CA ASP A 167 -7.87 -10.53 8.13
C ASP A 167 -7.40 -11.71 9.01
N THR A 168 -7.42 -12.93 8.46
CA THR A 168 -7.06 -14.17 9.16
C THR A 168 -6.22 -15.08 8.27
N PHE A 169 -5.16 -15.65 8.85
CA PHE A 169 -4.25 -16.60 8.21
C PHE A 169 -4.09 -17.88 9.04
N LEU A 170 -3.63 -18.94 8.39
CA LEU A 170 -3.13 -20.15 9.04
C LEU A 170 -1.60 -20.18 8.97
N LEU A 171 -0.94 -20.97 9.83
CA LEU A 171 0.53 -21.09 9.84
C LEU A 171 1.17 -21.44 8.49
N ASN A 172 0.45 -22.17 7.62
CA ASN A 172 0.97 -22.60 6.32
C ASN A 172 0.62 -21.60 5.19
N ASP A 173 -0.07 -20.51 5.48
CA ASP A 173 -0.41 -19.51 4.48
C ASP A 173 0.84 -18.70 4.10
N SER A 174 0.94 -18.37 2.82
CA SER A 174 1.83 -17.32 2.34
C SER A 174 1.12 -15.98 2.54
N ILE A 175 1.70 -15.09 3.33
CA ILE A 175 1.10 -13.80 3.68
C ILE A 175 1.65 -12.74 2.75
N GLN A 176 0.74 -12.01 2.12
CA GLN A 176 1.08 -10.88 1.28
C GLN A 176 0.73 -9.59 2.01
N ILE A 177 1.68 -8.65 1.99
CA ILE A 177 1.54 -7.30 2.53
C ILE A 177 1.62 -6.35 1.34
N ARG A 178 0.66 -5.44 1.23
CA ARG A 178 0.60 -4.45 0.16
C ARG A 178 0.66 -3.05 0.76
N VAL A 179 1.57 -2.22 0.25
CA VAL A 179 1.65 -0.79 0.55
C VAL A 179 1.28 -0.01 -0.70
N ILE A 180 0.38 0.95 -0.58
CA ILE A 180 0.04 1.88 -1.66
C ILE A 180 0.41 3.27 -1.17
N ASP A 181 1.47 3.81 -1.76
CA ASP A 181 1.97 5.15 -1.50
C ASP A 181 2.71 5.67 -2.73
N SER A 182 2.21 6.75 -3.33
CA SER A 182 2.82 7.34 -4.52
C SER A 182 4.08 8.14 -4.21
N ASP A 183 4.30 8.54 -2.95
CA ASP A 183 5.41 9.38 -2.55
C ASP A 183 6.71 8.58 -2.35
N LEU A 184 6.57 7.27 -2.13
CA LEU A 184 7.66 6.31 -2.03
C LEU A 184 8.16 5.81 -3.40
N ASN A 185 7.49 6.17 -4.50
CA ASN A 185 8.00 5.94 -5.86
C ASN A 185 8.99 7.06 -6.24
N LEU A 186 10.21 6.94 -5.73
CA LEU A 186 11.26 7.95 -5.81
C LEU A 186 11.92 8.03 -7.19
N ASN A 187 11.93 6.93 -7.94
CA ASN A 187 12.46 6.89 -9.29
C ASN A 187 11.46 6.28 -10.28
N PRO A 188 10.74 7.11 -11.05
CA PRO A 188 9.72 6.64 -11.99
C PRO A 188 10.27 5.82 -13.18
N GLU A 189 11.58 5.64 -13.31
CA GLU A 189 12.23 4.82 -14.35
C GLU A 189 12.84 3.52 -13.80
N MET A 190 12.64 3.21 -12.52
CA MET A 190 13.11 1.99 -11.89
C MET A 190 12.02 1.43 -10.97
N ILE A 191 12.21 0.17 -10.55
CA ILE A 191 11.40 -0.43 -9.49
C ILE A 191 12.00 -0.04 -8.15
N ASP A 192 11.22 0.67 -7.34
CA ASP A 192 11.60 1.05 -5.99
C ASP A 192 11.26 -0.03 -4.95
N SER A 193 11.76 0.14 -3.73
CA SER A 193 11.46 -0.74 -2.61
C SER A 193 11.30 0.05 -1.32
N VAL A 194 10.37 -0.37 -0.46
CA VAL A 194 10.15 0.18 0.88
C VAL A 194 10.41 -0.89 1.93
N THR A 195 11.03 -0.52 3.04
CA THR A 195 11.25 -1.41 4.19
C THR A 195 10.05 -1.39 5.12
N LEU A 196 9.55 -2.57 5.50
CA LEU A 196 8.43 -2.75 6.42
C LEU A 196 8.91 -3.44 7.70
N GLU A 197 8.39 -3.00 8.84
CA GLU A 197 8.47 -3.72 10.11
C GLU A 197 7.28 -4.66 10.26
N VAL A 198 7.54 -5.95 10.46
CA VAL A 198 6.51 -6.98 10.65
C VAL A 198 6.80 -7.74 11.93
N PHE A 199 5.84 -7.86 12.82
CA PHE A 199 6.01 -8.50 14.12
C PHE A 199 4.74 -9.25 14.55
N SER A 200 4.85 -10.10 15.57
CA SER A 200 3.70 -10.81 16.16
C SER A 200 3.64 -10.56 17.67
N ASP A 201 2.50 -10.85 18.29
CA ASP A 201 2.36 -10.81 19.75
C ASP A 201 3.43 -11.66 20.47
N SER A 202 3.81 -12.79 19.87
CA SER A 202 4.84 -13.71 20.40
C SER A 202 6.28 -13.38 19.95
N ASP A 203 6.46 -12.51 18.95
CA ASP A 203 7.75 -12.00 18.51
C ASP A 203 7.67 -10.49 18.24
N VAL A 204 7.82 -9.73 19.32
CA VAL A 204 7.84 -8.26 19.32
C VAL A 204 9.07 -7.71 18.58
N GLY A 205 10.15 -8.49 18.46
CA GLY A 205 11.34 -8.09 17.71
C GLY A 205 11.13 -8.16 16.20
N GLY A 206 10.30 -9.11 15.76
CA GLY A 206 9.81 -9.19 14.39
C GLY A 206 10.90 -9.31 13.33
N LEU A 207 10.64 -8.71 12.18
CA LEU A 207 11.50 -8.71 11.00
C LEU A 207 11.31 -7.45 10.15
N LEU A 208 12.41 -7.07 9.51
CA LEU A 208 12.41 -6.07 8.45
C LEU A 208 12.31 -6.79 7.11
N VAL A 209 11.31 -6.43 6.31
CA VAL A 209 11.11 -6.99 4.96
C VAL A 209 10.94 -5.89 3.95
N ASN A 210 11.49 -6.11 2.76
CA ASN A 210 11.33 -5.16 1.67
C ASN A 210 10.06 -5.50 0.90
N ALA A 211 9.20 -4.51 0.69
CA ALA A 211 8.14 -4.55 -0.31
C ALA A 211 8.66 -3.93 -1.60
N ILE A 212 8.40 -4.59 -2.72
CA ILE A 212 8.92 -4.22 -4.03
C ILE A 212 7.79 -3.62 -4.85
N GLU A 213 8.06 -2.51 -5.52
CA GLU A 213 7.09 -1.88 -6.41
C GLU A 213 6.67 -2.86 -7.53
N THR A 214 5.39 -2.88 -7.85
CA THR A 214 4.79 -3.83 -8.80
C THR A 214 5.11 -3.53 -10.25
N SER A 215 5.32 -2.25 -10.58
CA SER A 215 5.77 -1.77 -11.88
C SER A 215 6.30 -0.34 -11.72
N GLU A 216 7.16 0.11 -12.62
CA GLU A 216 7.62 1.50 -12.66
C GLU A 216 6.42 2.45 -12.57
N ARG A 217 6.46 3.42 -11.64
CA ARG A 217 5.45 4.48 -11.44
C ARG A 217 4.12 4.01 -10.83
N SER A 218 4.04 2.83 -10.23
CA SER A 218 2.78 2.35 -9.65
C SER A 218 2.52 2.92 -8.26
N GLY A 219 3.57 3.17 -7.46
CA GLY A 219 3.42 3.47 -6.03
C GLY A 219 2.72 2.33 -5.26
N ASP A 220 2.74 1.12 -5.81
CA ASP A 220 2.10 -0.08 -5.25
C ASP A 220 3.16 -1.15 -5.01
N PHE A 221 3.45 -1.39 -3.74
CA PHE A 221 4.54 -2.24 -3.27
C PHE A 221 4.00 -3.50 -2.62
N ILE A 222 4.64 -4.63 -2.91
CA ILE A 222 4.25 -5.94 -2.38
C ILE A 222 5.43 -6.61 -1.70
N SER A 223 5.20 -7.10 -0.49
CA SER A 223 6.08 -8.07 0.18
C SER A 223 5.35 -9.38 0.46
N THR A 224 6.12 -10.45 0.63
CA THR A 224 5.58 -11.77 1.00
C THR A 224 6.41 -12.37 2.13
N ILE A 225 5.70 -12.83 3.16
CA ILE A 225 6.27 -13.49 4.33
C ILE A 225 5.62 -14.86 4.55
N THR A 226 6.29 -15.67 5.37
CA THR A 226 5.83 -16.98 5.84
C THR A 226 5.83 -17.02 7.35
N LEU A 227 5.05 -17.91 7.96
CA LEU A 227 4.98 -18.07 9.41
C LEU A 227 5.71 -19.34 9.88
N SER A 228 6.16 -19.33 11.13
CA SER A 228 6.67 -20.52 11.81
C SER A 228 6.43 -20.46 13.31
N ALA A 229 5.89 -21.54 13.87
CA ALA A 229 5.73 -21.71 15.31
C ALA A 229 6.96 -22.35 16.00
N ASP A 230 7.91 -22.87 15.20
CA ASP A 230 9.01 -23.71 15.70
C ASP A 230 10.39 -23.10 15.49
N SER A 231 10.50 -22.01 14.73
CA SER A 231 11.77 -21.39 14.37
C SER A 231 11.70 -19.88 14.52
N PRO A 232 12.74 -19.24 15.09
CA PRO A 232 12.77 -17.79 15.25
C PRO A 232 12.70 -17.08 13.90
N SER A 233 12.30 -15.82 13.95
CA SER A 233 12.24 -14.94 12.79
C SER A 233 13.59 -14.83 12.09
N SER A 234 13.57 -14.97 10.76
CA SER A 234 14.78 -14.89 9.94
C SER A 234 14.40 -14.71 8.47
N GLY A 235 15.03 -13.74 7.80
CA GLY A 235 14.65 -13.38 6.42
C GLY A 235 13.16 -13.02 6.38
N ASN A 236 12.40 -13.63 5.46
CA ASN A 236 10.96 -13.38 5.32
C ASN A 236 10.09 -14.38 6.10
N ARG A 237 10.64 -15.04 7.13
CA ARG A 237 9.90 -15.95 8.00
C ARG A 237 9.69 -15.30 9.36
N LEU A 238 8.44 -15.09 9.75
CA LEU A 238 8.02 -14.56 11.04
C LEU A 238 7.77 -15.70 12.03
N TYR A 239 8.32 -15.58 13.24
CA TYR A 239 7.89 -16.40 14.36
C TYR A 239 6.51 -15.96 14.82
N ALA A 240 5.56 -16.88 14.75
CA ALA A 240 4.23 -16.64 15.26
C ALA A 240 3.53 -17.99 15.51
N VAL A 241 2.65 -18.01 16.49
CA VAL A 241 1.85 -19.18 16.87
C VAL A 241 0.36 -18.92 16.61
N PRO A 242 -0.45 -19.97 16.40
CA PRO A 242 -1.90 -19.83 16.34
C PRO A 242 -2.45 -19.16 17.60
N GLY A 243 -3.29 -18.15 17.42
CA GLY A 243 -3.76 -17.24 18.46
C GLY A 243 -3.12 -15.85 18.41
N ASP A 244 -1.92 -15.73 17.84
CA ASP A 244 -1.22 -14.45 17.70
C ASP A 244 -1.98 -13.49 16.78
N THR A 245 -1.79 -12.21 17.04
CA THR A 245 -2.00 -11.13 16.09
C THR A 245 -0.65 -10.79 15.45
N ILE A 246 -0.63 -10.68 14.13
CA ILE A 246 0.52 -10.16 13.37
C ILE A 246 0.24 -8.72 12.97
N PHE A 247 1.31 -7.95 12.90
CA PHE A 247 1.29 -6.53 12.56
C PHE A 247 2.29 -6.27 11.44
N ALA A 248 1.97 -5.35 10.56
CA ALA A 248 2.90 -4.80 9.59
C ALA A 248 2.77 -3.28 9.62
N LYS A 249 3.89 -2.56 9.61
CA LYS A 249 3.91 -1.10 9.59
C LYS A 249 5.11 -0.57 8.81
N TYR A 250 5.01 0.68 8.38
CA TYR A 250 6.13 1.51 7.93
C TYR A 250 5.91 2.94 8.43
N ASP A 251 6.96 3.76 8.39
CA ASP A 251 6.92 5.15 8.84
C ASP A 251 6.83 6.08 7.63
N ASP A 252 5.72 6.80 7.51
CA ASP A 252 5.45 7.74 6.41
C ASP A 252 5.94 9.14 6.80
N HIS A 253 6.98 9.61 6.12
CA HIS A 253 7.57 10.95 6.28
C HIS A 253 7.16 11.94 5.18
N THR A 254 6.18 11.57 4.35
CA THR A 254 5.69 12.33 3.20
C THR A 254 4.20 12.63 3.36
N LEU A 255 3.84 13.31 4.45
CA LEU A 255 2.43 13.56 4.78
C LEU A 255 1.89 14.84 4.11
N PRO A 256 0.69 14.81 3.51
CA PRO A 256 0.08 16.00 2.90
C PRO A 256 -0.20 17.10 3.92
N LYS A 257 -0.51 18.31 3.44
CA LYS A 257 -0.99 19.38 4.34
C LYS A 257 -2.17 18.90 5.20
N PRO A 258 -2.23 19.27 6.49
CA PRO A 258 -1.48 20.36 7.14
C PRO A 258 -0.17 19.94 7.84
N PHE A 259 0.31 18.71 7.64
CA PHE A 259 1.53 18.22 8.27
C PHE A 259 2.77 19.01 7.82
N SER A 260 3.75 19.10 8.70
CA SER A 260 5.06 19.69 8.42
C SER A 260 6.00 18.65 7.81
N LYS A 261 7.06 19.10 7.14
CA LYS A 261 8.07 18.20 6.55
C LYS A 261 8.85 17.38 7.57
N THR A 262 8.76 17.71 8.87
CA THR A 262 9.41 16.93 9.94
C THR A 262 8.43 16.01 10.65
N ASP A 263 7.14 16.09 10.30
CA ASP A 263 6.14 15.21 10.86
C ASP A 263 6.22 13.85 10.17
N ASN A 264 5.92 12.81 10.93
CA ASN A 264 5.83 11.45 10.43
C ASN A 264 4.64 10.71 11.07
N GLN A 265 4.27 9.59 10.47
CA GLN A 265 3.19 8.75 10.96
C GLN A 265 3.48 7.29 10.68
N TYR A 266 3.38 6.47 11.73
CA TYR A 266 3.26 5.04 11.56
C TYR A 266 1.95 4.69 10.87
N VAL A 267 2.08 4.06 9.70
CA VAL A 267 0.97 3.46 8.97
C VAL A 267 1.02 1.96 9.25
N GLU A 268 0.00 1.43 9.94
CA GLU A 268 -0.02 0.05 10.43
C GLU A 268 -1.28 -0.73 10.02
N THR A 269 -1.13 -2.06 9.94
CA THR A 269 -2.22 -3.02 9.73
C THR A 269 -2.00 -4.25 10.61
N PHE A 270 -3.06 -4.98 10.91
CA PHE A 270 -2.99 -6.23 11.68
C PHE A 270 -3.82 -7.36 11.05
N ALA A 271 -3.48 -8.60 11.37
CA ALA A 271 -4.25 -9.80 11.02
C ALA A 271 -4.11 -10.87 12.11
N LYS A 272 -5.04 -11.82 12.17
CA LYS A 272 -5.05 -12.93 13.15
C LYS A 272 -4.44 -14.20 12.57
N ILE A 273 -3.73 -14.97 13.38
CA ILE A 273 -3.34 -16.34 13.05
C ILE A 273 -4.31 -17.29 13.75
N ASP A 274 -5.06 -18.06 13.00
CA ASP A 274 -5.98 -19.05 13.55
C ASP A 274 -5.38 -20.46 13.55
N HIS A 275 -6.02 -21.34 14.31
CA HIS A 275 -5.69 -22.75 14.34
C HIS A 275 -6.32 -23.45 13.13
N SER A 276 -5.60 -24.42 12.58
CA SER A 276 -6.15 -25.31 11.55
C SER A 276 -7.25 -26.23 12.10
N THR A 277 -7.26 -26.48 13.41
CA THR A 277 -8.28 -27.27 14.11
C THR A 277 -9.40 -26.38 14.65
N LEU A 278 -10.65 -26.79 14.42
CA LEU A 278 -11.82 -26.07 14.91
C LEU A 278 -11.88 -26.11 16.44
N PRO A 279 -12.40 -25.07 17.11
CA PRO A 279 -12.46 -25.01 18.56
C PRO A 279 -13.05 -26.25 19.25
N LEU A 280 -14.10 -26.85 18.67
CA LEU A 280 -14.75 -28.04 19.22
C LEU A 280 -13.92 -29.32 19.09
N ASP A 281 -12.98 -29.35 18.14
CA ASP A 281 -12.10 -30.49 17.90
C ASP A 281 -10.76 -30.37 18.64
N ARG A 282 -10.50 -29.23 19.30
CA ARG A 282 -9.28 -28.98 20.07
C ARG A 282 -9.28 -29.70 21.42
N ILE A 283 -10.45 -29.96 21.99
CA ILE A 283 -10.60 -30.62 23.29
C ILE A 283 -11.44 -31.87 23.11
N ASN A 284 -10.87 -33.02 23.42
CA ASN A 284 -11.60 -34.27 23.48
C ASN A 284 -12.22 -34.42 24.87
N VAL A 285 -13.51 -34.77 24.94
CA VAL A 285 -14.23 -34.97 26.21
C VAL A 285 -14.57 -36.45 26.36
N SER A 286 -14.05 -37.07 27.41
CA SER A 286 -14.35 -38.47 27.73
C SER A 286 -15.71 -38.61 28.44
N PRO A 287 -16.38 -39.78 28.33
CA PRO A 287 -17.62 -40.04 29.06
C PRO A 287 -17.47 -39.80 30.56
N VAL A 288 -18.44 -39.10 31.14
CA VAL A 288 -18.49 -38.81 32.57
C VAL A 288 -18.78 -40.10 33.35
N PHE A 289 -18.11 -40.32 34.48
CA PHE A 289 -18.37 -41.45 35.36
C PHE A 289 -18.54 -41.03 36.81
N LEU A 290 -19.07 -41.94 37.63
CA LEU A 290 -19.26 -41.72 39.06
C LEU A 290 -18.18 -42.45 39.85
N SER A 291 -17.59 -41.76 40.81
CA SER A 291 -16.57 -42.34 41.68
C SER A 291 -16.87 -42.14 43.16
N ASP A 292 -16.17 -42.93 43.99
CA ASP A 292 -16.09 -42.68 45.42
C ASP A 292 -15.09 -41.55 45.72
N ARG A 293 -14.90 -41.24 47.01
CA ARG A 293 -13.92 -40.23 47.46
C ARG A 293 -12.45 -40.57 47.15
N PHE A 294 -12.18 -41.76 46.64
CA PHE A 294 -10.85 -42.26 46.28
C PHE A 294 -10.75 -42.51 44.76
N GLU A 295 -11.64 -41.92 43.96
CA GLU A 295 -11.68 -42.04 42.49
C GLU A 295 -11.94 -43.46 41.95
N ASN A 296 -12.38 -44.40 42.80
CA ASN A 296 -12.78 -45.71 42.32
C ASN A 296 -14.15 -45.64 41.64
N HIS A 297 -14.27 -46.24 40.47
CA HIS A 297 -15.51 -46.26 39.70
C HIS A 297 -16.63 -46.98 40.47
N ILE A 298 -17.78 -46.32 40.64
CA ILE A 298 -18.96 -46.86 41.33
C ILE A 298 -20.02 -47.30 40.32
N THR A 299 -20.56 -48.50 40.51
CA THR A 299 -21.69 -49.03 39.72
C THR A 299 -22.93 -49.36 40.56
N SER A 300 -22.86 -49.22 41.89
CA SER A 300 -23.96 -49.50 42.81
C SER A 300 -24.16 -48.38 43.82
N PHE A 301 -25.41 -48.10 44.18
CA PHE A 301 -25.78 -46.94 44.99
C PHE A 301 -26.45 -47.39 46.29
N LEU A 302 -25.96 -46.89 47.43
CA LEU A 302 -26.62 -46.99 48.73
C LEU A 302 -27.10 -45.62 49.18
N SER A 303 -28.15 -45.60 50.01
CA SER A 303 -28.64 -44.37 50.62
C SER A 303 -27.54 -43.72 51.49
N ASN A 304 -27.46 -42.39 51.46
CA ASN A 304 -26.46 -41.57 52.15
C ASN A 304 -25.00 -41.79 51.72
N MET A 305 -24.75 -42.36 50.54
CA MET A 305 -23.42 -42.36 49.94
C MET A 305 -23.09 -41.01 49.30
N GLN A 306 -21.90 -40.50 49.62
CA GLN A 306 -21.29 -39.39 48.88
C GLN A 306 -20.61 -39.94 47.63
N ILE A 307 -20.91 -39.34 46.48
CA ILE A 307 -20.33 -39.68 45.18
C ILE A 307 -19.68 -38.43 44.57
N GLN A 308 -18.74 -38.65 43.66
CA GLN A 308 -18.16 -37.63 42.81
C GLN A 308 -18.58 -37.88 41.36
N ILE A 309 -18.73 -36.80 40.59
CA ILE A 309 -18.93 -36.84 39.15
C ILE A 309 -17.58 -36.46 38.53
N VAL A 310 -16.96 -37.38 37.81
CA VAL A 310 -15.64 -37.21 37.23
C VAL A 310 -15.78 -37.12 35.71
N GLY A 311 -15.27 -36.02 35.15
CA GLY A 311 -15.10 -35.86 33.72
C GLY A 311 -13.62 -35.67 33.40
N SER A 312 -13.21 -36.16 32.23
CA SER A 312 -11.84 -36.02 31.73
C SER A 312 -11.87 -35.32 30.38
N ILE A 313 -10.99 -34.35 30.21
CA ILE A 313 -10.86 -33.56 28.99
C ILE A 313 -9.40 -33.58 28.56
N GLU A 314 -9.13 -33.71 27.28
CA GLU A 314 -7.77 -33.80 26.76
C GLU A 314 -7.55 -32.74 25.70
N ASN A 315 -6.50 -31.94 25.85
CA ASN A 315 -6.06 -30.97 24.85
C ASN A 315 -5.39 -31.69 23.68
N GLN A 316 -6.01 -31.66 22.50
CA GLN A 316 -5.57 -32.35 21.29
C GLN A 316 -4.57 -31.53 20.46
N ILE A 317 -4.21 -30.33 20.90
CA ILE A 317 -3.28 -29.46 20.18
C ILE A 317 -2.02 -29.17 21.00
N LYS A 318 -1.00 -28.69 20.28
CA LYS A 318 0.31 -28.38 20.86
C LYS A 318 0.39 -26.99 21.52
N TYR A 319 -0.74 -26.32 21.69
CA TYR A 319 -0.84 -24.99 22.29
C TYR A 319 -1.76 -25.04 23.50
N ASP A 320 -1.53 -24.16 24.46
CA ASP A 320 -2.37 -24.07 25.64
C ASP A 320 -3.79 -23.65 25.24
N GLN A 321 -4.80 -24.18 25.94
CA GLN A 321 -6.21 -23.92 25.66
C GLN A 321 -6.96 -23.56 26.93
N GLU A 322 -7.56 -22.38 26.93
CA GLU A 322 -8.58 -22.06 27.92
C GLU A 322 -9.83 -22.91 27.67
N PHE A 323 -10.43 -23.40 28.75
CA PHE A 323 -11.64 -24.20 28.67
C PHE A 323 -12.64 -23.81 29.75
N ILE A 324 -13.92 -24.07 29.44
CA ILE A 324 -15.01 -24.11 30.41
C ILE A 324 -15.71 -25.46 30.23
N TYR A 325 -15.73 -26.27 31.29
CA TYR A 325 -16.35 -27.58 31.30
C TYR A 325 -17.59 -27.59 32.18
N PHE A 326 -18.75 -27.91 31.60
CA PHE A 326 -20.05 -27.92 32.29
C PHE A 326 -20.47 -29.34 32.69
N PHE A 327 -20.89 -29.50 33.95
CA PHE A 327 -21.62 -30.67 34.42
C PHE A 327 -23.10 -30.33 34.55
N GLN A 328 -23.95 -31.13 33.91
CA GLN A 328 -25.40 -31.02 34.01
C GLN A 328 -25.99 -32.30 34.59
N ILE A 329 -26.81 -32.18 35.64
CA ILE A 329 -27.63 -33.27 36.16
C ILE A 329 -29.04 -33.06 35.63
N LYS A 330 -29.62 -34.09 35.01
CA LYS A 330 -30.97 -34.06 34.44
C LYS A 330 -31.83 -35.12 35.14
N ASN A 331 -33.11 -34.82 35.30
CA ASN A 331 -34.09 -35.80 35.75
C ASN A 331 -34.49 -36.76 34.60
N SER A 332 -35.38 -37.70 34.87
CA SER A 332 -35.91 -38.65 33.87
C SER A 332 -36.61 -37.98 32.69
N ASP A 333 -37.14 -36.77 32.88
CA ASP A 333 -37.85 -36.01 31.85
C ASP A 333 -36.88 -35.14 31.01
N GLY A 334 -35.57 -35.22 31.27
CA GLY A 334 -34.54 -34.45 30.59
C GLY A 334 -34.39 -33.00 31.09
N ILE A 335 -35.12 -32.62 32.15
CA ILE A 335 -35.04 -31.29 32.76
C ILE A 335 -33.75 -31.20 33.57
N VAL A 336 -32.96 -30.16 33.34
CA VAL A 336 -31.74 -29.88 34.11
C VAL A 336 -32.13 -29.48 35.54
N THR A 337 -31.71 -30.28 36.51
CA THR A 337 -31.96 -30.06 37.94
C THR A 337 -30.75 -29.44 38.65
N SER A 338 -29.56 -29.57 38.08
CA SER A 338 -28.33 -28.94 38.59
C SER A 338 -27.35 -28.64 37.46
N ILE A 339 -26.64 -27.51 37.58
CA ILE A 339 -25.55 -27.10 36.70
C ILE A 339 -24.36 -26.72 37.59
N SER A 340 -23.19 -27.17 37.20
CA SER A 340 -21.90 -26.68 37.73
C SER A 340 -20.90 -26.58 36.58
N TRP A 341 -19.85 -25.80 36.75
CA TRP A 341 -18.79 -25.67 35.75
C TRP A 341 -17.43 -25.50 36.40
N ILE A 342 -16.40 -25.84 35.64
CA ILE A 342 -15.00 -25.62 35.95
C ILE A 342 -14.41 -24.83 34.78
N GLN A 343 -13.62 -23.81 35.08
CA GLN A 343 -12.83 -23.09 34.08
C GLN A 343 -11.35 -23.28 34.41
N GLY A 344 -10.52 -23.31 33.37
CA GLY A 344 -9.08 -23.47 33.55
C GLY A 344 -8.33 -23.32 32.24
N ASN A 345 -7.03 -23.60 32.31
CA ASN A 345 -6.14 -23.67 31.15
C ASN A 345 -5.59 -25.10 31.07
N LEU A 346 -5.64 -25.71 29.89
CA LEU A 346 -5.02 -26.99 29.59
C LEU A 346 -3.71 -26.74 28.88
N SER A 347 -2.61 -27.21 29.46
CA SER A 347 -1.32 -27.19 28.80
C SER A 347 -1.34 -28.03 27.52
N SER A 348 -0.41 -27.75 26.61
CA SER A 348 -0.14 -28.56 25.42
C SER A 348 -0.19 -30.07 25.68
N ASN A 349 -1.07 -30.79 24.98
CA ASN A 349 -1.26 -32.26 25.09
C ASN A 349 -1.57 -32.78 26.52
N GLN A 350 -2.14 -31.95 27.40
CA GLN A 350 -2.54 -32.35 28.75
C GLN A 350 -3.87 -33.13 28.76
N ILE A 351 -3.98 -34.11 29.66
CA ILE A 351 -5.18 -34.89 30.01
C ILE A 351 -5.72 -34.44 31.39
#